data_AF-A0A8J4AGF9-F1
#
_entry.id   AF-A0A8J4AGF9-F1
#
_cell.length_a   1.000
_cell.length_b   1.000
_cell.length_c   1.000
_cell.angle_alpha   90.00
_cell.angle_beta   90.00
_cell.angle_gamma   90.00
#
_symmetry.space_group_name_H-M   'P 1'
#
loop_
_entity.id
_entity.type
_entity.pdbx_description
1 polymer ?
#
loop_
_entity_poly.entity_id
_entity_poly.type
_entity_poly.pdbx_seq_one_letter_code
_entity_poly.pdbx_strand_id
1 'polypeptide(L)'
;MPDSTPIPAGLHHLPTHGGRAVPIATARHTDGQPVFGRLDGPRLQACLAGRLCGICGTSLTNQPTVVVLARPIDVRYGVVAEPGAHPACAAYTRTACPMIAGHLATYRANPATRRRCQQPDCFCQTDDRQPGTDRRAGHGAHRWLEIRLDTRQYHTRAVARRAEDIGVLLTAQLMAAARRVRSISPPHITNDHDPALPILHTSLQAAIRMEMLTAAPASRAVQAQAARTVKQLTADQGDLLLCGGPSTSGRFVALARAAARAAYQPGGVTVLGMHLCRQAHPGCPNRDSPL
;
A
#
# COMPACT_ATOMS: atom_id res chain seq x y z
N MET A 1 -26.46 16.07 -4.39
CA MET A 1 -26.00 15.28 -3.23
C MET A 1 -25.32 14.05 -3.81
N PRO A 2 -24.03 13.76 -3.57
CA PRO A 2 -23.46 12.51 -4.07
C PRO A 2 -24.19 11.35 -3.37
N ASP A 3 -24.66 10.37 -4.15
CA ASP A 3 -25.40 9.22 -3.66
C ASP A 3 -24.71 8.60 -2.44
N SER A 4 -25.41 8.60 -1.30
CA SER A 4 -24.91 7.94 -0.10
C SER A 4 -24.83 6.45 -0.38
N THR A 5 -23.65 5.85 -0.27
CA THR A 5 -23.48 4.39 -0.32
C THR A 5 -24.43 3.76 0.71
N PRO A 6 -25.39 2.91 0.30
CA PRO A 6 -26.32 2.28 1.22
C PRO A 6 -25.57 1.50 2.31
N ILE A 7 -25.98 1.67 3.56
CA ILE A 7 -25.43 0.89 4.69
C ILE A 7 -26.07 -0.51 4.65
N PRO A 8 -25.29 -1.59 4.51
CA PRO A 8 -25.82 -2.96 4.55
C PRO A 8 -26.53 -3.27 5.86
N ALA A 9 -27.56 -4.13 5.81
CA ALA A 9 -28.36 -4.51 6.98
C ALA A 9 -27.50 -5.01 8.16
N GLY A 10 -26.48 -5.81 7.88
CA GLY A 10 -25.55 -6.31 8.89
C GLY A 10 -24.66 -5.25 9.57
N LEU A 11 -24.79 -3.97 9.19
CA LEU A 11 -24.11 -2.83 9.81
C LEU A 11 -25.10 -1.82 10.45
N HIS A 12 -26.42 -2.07 10.41
CA HIS A 12 -27.43 -1.15 10.95
C HIS A 12 -27.36 -0.98 12.47
N HIS A 13 -26.76 -1.94 13.18
CA HIS A 13 -26.49 -1.84 14.61
C HIS A 13 -25.34 -0.89 14.96
N LEU A 14 -24.55 -0.48 13.96
CA LEU A 14 -23.45 0.46 14.18
C LEU A 14 -23.94 1.91 14.17
N PRO A 15 -23.34 2.78 14.99
CA PRO A 15 -23.59 4.21 14.89
C PRO A 15 -23.15 4.74 13.53
N THR A 16 -23.83 5.79 13.07
CA THR A 16 -23.57 6.39 11.76
C THR A 16 -23.04 7.82 11.89
N HIS A 17 -22.24 8.26 10.93
CA HIS A 17 -21.77 9.64 10.83
C HIS A 17 -21.61 10.02 9.35
N GLY A 18 -22.23 11.13 8.94
CA GLY A 18 -22.22 11.58 7.54
C GLY A 18 -22.75 10.54 6.55
N GLY A 19 -23.81 9.82 6.93
CA GLY A 19 -24.45 8.79 6.11
C GLY A 19 -23.66 7.47 6.00
N ARG A 20 -22.64 7.26 6.83
CA ARG A 20 -21.80 6.05 6.81
C ARG A 20 -21.79 5.36 8.17
N ALA A 21 -21.73 4.02 8.18
CA ALA A 21 -21.51 3.26 9.39
C ALA A 21 -20.09 3.51 9.91
N VAL A 22 -19.95 3.71 11.23
CA VAL A 22 -18.66 3.92 11.89
C VAL A 22 -18.13 2.56 12.36
N PRO A 23 -17.00 2.06 11.80
CA PRO A 23 -16.40 0.78 12.20
C PRO A 23 -16.15 0.67 13.71
N ILE A 24 -16.27 -0.55 14.26
CA ILE A 24 -16.07 -0.78 15.70
C ILE A 24 -14.66 -0.39 16.16
N ALA A 25 -13.65 -0.63 15.31
CA ALA A 25 -12.25 -0.31 15.59
C ALA A 25 -11.91 1.19 15.43
N THR A 26 -12.87 2.02 14.99
CA THR A 26 -12.64 3.48 14.87
C THR A 26 -12.60 4.10 16.26
N ALA A 27 -11.58 4.93 16.50
CA ALA A 27 -11.45 5.68 17.74
C ALA A 27 -12.57 6.70 17.88
N ARG A 28 -13.03 6.95 19.11
CA ARG A 28 -14.16 7.85 19.39
C ARG A 28 -13.86 8.73 20.57
N HIS A 29 -14.10 10.02 20.41
CA HIS A 29 -14.12 10.98 21.51
C HIS A 29 -15.04 10.49 22.66
N THR A 30 -14.86 11.04 23.86
CA THR A 30 -15.68 10.70 25.04
C THR A 30 -17.17 10.96 24.80
N ASP A 31 -17.51 11.93 23.94
CA ASP A 31 -18.88 12.23 23.50
C ASP A 31 -19.42 11.26 22.41
N GLY A 32 -18.64 10.24 22.05
CA GLY A 32 -18.99 9.23 21.05
C GLY A 32 -18.66 9.59 19.60
N GLN A 33 -18.22 10.83 19.32
CA GLN A 33 -17.92 11.27 17.95
C GLN A 33 -16.71 10.53 17.38
N PRO A 34 -16.79 10.04 16.13
CA PRO A 34 -15.70 9.27 15.51
C PRO A 34 -14.50 10.15 15.16
N VAL A 35 -13.30 9.62 15.41
CA VAL A 35 -12.02 10.19 15.01
C VAL A 35 -11.53 9.45 13.75
N PHE A 36 -12.06 9.83 12.59
CA PHE A 36 -11.66 9.19 11.33
C PHE A 36 -10.15 9.28 11.07
N GLY A 37 -9.58 8.18 10.59
CA GLY A 37 -8.13 8.02 10.41
C GLY A 37 -7.37 7.58 11.67
N ARG A 38 -8.07 7.40 12.81
CA ARG A 38 -7.51 6.85 14.05
C ARG A 38 -8.26 5.57 14.45
N LEU A 39 -7.49 4.57 14.86
CA LEU A 39 -8.00 3.32 15.42
C LEU A 39 -7.98 3.41 16.95
N ASP A 40 -8.96 2.78 17.57
CA ASP A 40 -9.05 2.59 19.01
C ASP A 40 -8.14 1.41 19.39
N GLY A 41 -7.05 1.67 20.12
CA GLY A 41 -6.05 0.65 20.46
C GLY A 41 -6.64 -0.56 21.20
N PRO A 42 -7.36 -0.37 22.32
CA PRO A 42 -8.03 -1.45 23.02
C PRO A 42 -9.01 -2.24 22.14
N ARG A 43 -9.87 -1.58 21.35
CA ARG A 43 -10.81 -2.30 20.45
C ARG A 43 -10.10 -3.01 19.32
N LEU A 44 -9.02 -2.42 18.80
CA LEU A 44 -8.17 -3.03 17.78
C LEU A 44 -7.58 -4.34 18.28
N GLN A 45 -6.98 -4.31 19.48
CA GLN A 45 -6.43 -5.48 20.14
C GLN A 45 -7.50 -6.53 20.42
N ALA A 46 -8.66 -6.12 20.93
CA ALA A 46 -9.80 -7.03 21.14
C ALA A 46 -10.26 -7.69 19.83
N CYS A 47 -10.31 -6.95 18.72
CA CYS A 47 -10.68 -7.51 17.42
C CYS A 47 -9.64 -8.52 16.93
N LEU A 48 -8.35 -8.20 17.03
CA LEU A 48 -7.27 -9.07 16.59
C LEU A 48 -7.19 -10.35 17.43
N ALA A 49 -7.20 -10.21 18.76
CA ALA A 49 -7.15 -11.34 19.69
C ALA A 49 -8.40 -12.22 19.60
N GLY A 50 -9.59 -11.60 19.52
CA GLY A 50 -10.88 -12.29 19.43
C GLY A 50 -11.26 -12.74 18.03
N ARG A 51 -10.43 -12.51 17.01
CA ARG A 51 -10.75 -12.75 15.58
C ARG A 51 -12.11 -12.14 15.18
N LEU A 52 -12.35 -10.90 15.59
CA LEU A 52 -13.55 -10.15 15.27
C LEU A 52 -13.33 -9.25 14.06
N CYS A 53 -14.41 -9.01 13.33
CA CYS A 53 -14.40 -8.08 12.21
C CYS A 53 -14.15 -6.65 12.71
N GLY A 54 -13.10 -6.00 12.20
CA GLY A 54 -12.76 -4.62 12.57
C GLY A 54 -13.82 -3.57 12.17
N ILE A 55 -14.80 -3.97 11.36
CA ILE A 55 -15.92 -3.12 10.94
C ILE A 55 -17.15 -3.35 11.81
N CYS A 56 -17.74 -4.54 11.79
CA CYS A 56 -19.00 -4.81 12.47
C CYS A 56 -18.86 -5.36 13.90
N GLY A 57 -17.66 -5.80 14.29
CA GLY A 57 -17.38 -6.39 15.61
C GLY A 57 -17.84 -7.84 15.79
N THR A 58 -18.46 -8.47 14.78
CA THR A 58 -18.88 -9.87 14.88
C THR A 58 -17.76 -10.83 14.49
N SER A 59 -17.85 -12.08 14.93
CA SER A 59 -16.79 -13.08 14.72
C SER A 59 -16.49 -13.33 13.23
N LEU A 60 -15.19 -13.36 12.89
CA LEU A 60 -14.70 -13.77 11.57
C LEU A 60 -14.76 -15.29 11.38
N THR A 61 -14.83 -16.07 12.47
CA THR A 61 -14.82 -17.55 12.41
C THR A 61 -16.08 -18.15 11.80
N ASN A 62 -17.15 -17.36 11.68
CA ASN A 62 -18.44 -17.81 11.16
C ASN A 62 -18.52 -17.75 9.63
N GLN A 63 -17.46 -17.30 8.96
CA GLN A 63 -17.39 -17.26 7.50
C GLN A 63 -16.14 -18.02 7.02
N PRO A 64 -16.16 -18.62 5.82
CA PRO A 64 -15.01 -19.34 5.27
C PRO A 64 -13.91 -18.39 4.78
N THR A 65 -14.20 -17.09 4.63
CA THR A 65 -13.29 -16.11 4.05
C THR A 65 -13.23 -14.85 4.90
N VAL A 66 -12.01 -14.37 5.12
CA VAL A 66 -11.71 -13.06 5.72
C VAL A 66 -11.06 -12.17 4.67
N VAL A 67 -11.38 -10.89 4.71
CA VAL A 67 -10.76 -9.87 3.86
C VAL A 67 -9.89 -8.96 4.71
N VAL A 68 -8.66 -8.73 4.26
CA VAL A 68 -7.75 -7.75 4.86
C VAL A 68 -7.50 -6.65 3.84
N LEU A 69 -7.66 -5.40 4.28
CA LEU A 69 -7.34 -4.23 3.49
C LEU A 69 -5.93 -3.77 3.90
N ALA A 70 -4.98 -3.91 2.98
CA ALA A 70 -3.57 -3.72 3.24
C ALA A 70 -3.00 -2.56 2.42
N ARG A 71 -2.02 -1.85 2.97
CA ARG A 71 -1.20 -0.90 2.23
C ARG A 71 0.04 -1.61 1.66
N PRO A 72 0.74 -1.04 0.68
CA PRO A 72 1.96 -1.64 0.14
C PRO A 72 3.04 -1.85 1.22
N ILE A 73 3.11 -0.92 2.18
CA ILE A 73 4.00 -1.01 3.32
C ILE A 73 3.65 -2.17 4.27
N ASP A 74 2.39 -2.56 4.38
CA ASP A 74 1.99 -3.70 5.21
C ASP A 74 2.43 -5.02 4.55
N VAL A 75 2.34 -5.09 3.22
CA VAL A 75 2.88 -6.20 2.42
C VAL A 75 4.39 -6.30 2.56
N ARG A 76 5.12 -5.18 2.51
CA ARG A 76 6.57 -5.14 2.76
C ARG A 76 6.96 -5.81 4.07
N TYR A 77 6.22 -5.53 5.13
CA TYR A 77 6.50 -6.06 6.46
C TYR A 77 5.86 -7.44 6.73
N GLY A 78 5.07 -7.94 5.77
CA GLY A 78 4.33 -9.18 5.92
C GLY A 78 3.31 -9.14 7.06
N VAL A 79 2.85 -7.94 7.47
CA VAL A 79 1.90 -7.80 8.56
C VAL A 79 1.00 -6.58 8.39
N VAL A 80 -0.29 -6.76 8.62
CA VAL A 80 -1.30 -5.69 8.57
C VAL A 80 -1.74 -5.37 9.98
N ALA A 81 -1.60 -4.10 10.39
CA ALA A 81 -1.96 -3.67 11.74
C ALA A 81 -3.47 -3.60 11.99
N GLU A 82 -4.29 -3.59 10.92
CA GLU A 82 -5.75 -3.56 11.03
C GLU A 82 -6.36 -4.98 11.07
N PRO A 83 -7.50 -5.20 11.76
CA PRO A 83 -8.13 -6.52 11.83
C PRO A 83 -8.72 -6.90 10.48
N GLY A 84 -9.04 -8.18 10.34
CA GLY A 84 -9.79 -8.66 9.19
C GLY A 84 -11.22 -8.12 9.19
N ALA A 85 -11.86 -8.20 8.03
CA ALA A 85 -13.26 -7.87 7.83
C ALA A 85 -13.98 -9.01 7.11
N HIS A 86 -15.29 -9.15 7.33
CA HIS A 86 -16.10 -9.99 6.45
C HIS A 86 -16.08 -9.45 5.02
N PRO A 87 -16.24 -10.29 3.99
CA PRO A 87 -16.37 -9.86 2.60
C PRO A 87 -17.38 -8.73 2.37
N ALA A 88 -18.56 -8.81 2.99
CA ALA A 88 -19.59 -7.77 2.87
C ALA A 88 -19.15 -6.45 3.54
N CYS A 89 -18.49 -6.52 4.69
CA CYS A 89 -17.95 -5.35 5.38
C CYS A 89 -16.84 -4.68 4.56
N ALA A 90 -15.92 -5.46 4.00
CA ALA A 90 -14.86 -4.94 3.14
C ALA A 90 -15.42 -4.34 1.84
N ALA A 91 -16.44 -4.97 1.24
CA ALA A 91 -17.12 -4.43 0.06
C ALA A 91 -17.77 -3.06 0.35
N TYR A 92 -18.42 -2.92 1.52
CA TYR A 92 -18.95 -1.64 1.97
C TYR A 92 -17.83 -0.61 2.19
N THR A 93 -16.75 -0.98 2.87
CA THR A 93 -15.61 -0.08 3.09
C THR A 93 -15.01 0.44 1.78
N ARG A 94 -14.97 -0.38 0.73
CA ARG A 94 -14.43 0.00 -0.59
C ARG A 94 -15.20 1.13 -1.27
N THR A 95 -16.49 1.29 -0.96
CA THR A 95 -17.32 2.35 -1.54
C THR A 95 -17.55 3.48 -0.55
N ALA A 96 -17.72 3.17 0.73
CA ALA A 96 -18.05 4.16 1.75
C ALA A 96 -16.83 4.96 2.24
N CYS A 97 -15.64 4.36 2.36
CA CYS A 97 -14.45 5.05 2.89
C CYS A 97 -13.84 5.96 1.83
N PRO A 98 -13.80 7.30 2.00
CA PRO A 98 -13.29 8.21 0.97
C PRO A 98 -11.82 7.95 0.59
N MET A 99 -11.01 7.47 1.53
CA MET A 99 -9.60 7.13 1.29
C MET A 99 -9.47 5.87 0.44
N ILE A 100 -10.23 4.82 0.74
CA ILE A 100 -10.13 3.52 0.04
C ILE A 100 -10.87 3.55 -1.29
N ALA A 101 -11.98 4.28 -1.37
CA ALA A 101 -12.71 4.53 -2.61
C ALA A 101 -11.95 5.45 -3.59
N GLY A 102 -10.86 6.07 -3.14
CA GLY A 102 -10.05 6.98 -3.97
C GLY A 102 -10.67 8.36 -4.19
N HIS A 103 -11.61 8.78 -3.34
CA HIS A 103 -12.17 10.14 -3.35
C HIS A 103 -11.26 11.17 -2.66
N LEU A 104 -10.27 10.71 -1.87
CA LEU A 104 -9.23 11.55 -1.29
C LEU A 104 -7.89 11.20 -1.93
N ALA A 105 -7.23 12.20 -2.52
CA ALA A 105 -5.92 12.05 -3.14
C ALA A 105 -4.75 12.14 -2.14
N THR A 106 -4.98 12.73 -0.96
CA THR A 106 -3.98 12.91 0.09
C THR A 106 -4.55 12.60 1.47
N TYR A 107 -3.69 12.11 2.35
CA TYR A 107 -3.97 12.08 3.77
C TYR A 107 -3.99 13.51 4.31
N ARG A 108 -4.80 13.74 5.35
CA ARG A 108 -4.93 15.07 5.95
C ARG A 108 -3.57 15.52 6.51
N ALA A 109 -3.10 16.68 6.07
CA ALA A 109 -1.78 17.24 6.40
C ALA A 109 -1.62 17.67 7.86
N ASN A 110 -2.71 18.01 8.54
CA ASN A 110 -2.61 18.59 9.87
C ASN A 110 -3.61 17.99 10.85
N PRO A 111 -3.16 17.16 11.81
CA PRO A 111 -3.97 16.74 12.95
C PRO A 111 -4.52 17.94 13.76
N ALA A 112 -3.85 19.10 13.73
CA ALA A 112 -4.24 20.31 14.47
C ALA A 112 -5.50 21.01 13.94
N THR A 113 -6.02 20.60 12.78
CA THR A 113 -7.35 21.05 12.29
C THR A 113 -8.50 20.20 12.84
N ARG A 114 -8.21 19.14 13.61
CA ARG A 114 -9.20 18.68 14.60
C ARG A 114 -9.46 19.89 15.48
N ARG A 115 -10.70 20.39 15.54
CA ARG A 115 -11.11 21.21 16.70
C ARG A 115 -10.54 20.47 17.91
N ARG A 116 -9.63 21.09 18.66
CA ARG A 116 -9.05 20.43 19.83
C ARG A 116 -10.24 19.96 20.64
N CYS A 117 -10.27 18.66 20.91
CA CYS A 117 -11.33 18.13 21.75
C CYS A 117 -11.27 18.95 23.03
N GLN A 118 -12.37 19.59 23.40
CA GLN A 118 -12.39 20.46 24.58
C GLN A 118 -12.50 19.65 25.87
N GLN A 119 -12.61 18.31 25.76
CA GLN A 119 -12.72 17.38 26.87
C GLN A 119 -11.30 17.00 27.36
N PRO A 120 -10.87 17.46 28.55
CA PRO A 120 -9.51 17.26 29.06
C PRO A 120 -9.11 15.79 29.15
N ASP A 121 -10.05 14.91 29.53
CA ASP A 121 -9.81 13.49 29.75
C ASP A 121 -10.09 12.62 28.50
N CYS A 122 -10.28 13.25 27.34
CA CYS A 122 -10.46 12.50 26.11
C CYS A 122 -9.15 11.82 25.71
N PHE A 123 -9.17 10.49 25.53
CA PHE A 123 -8.06 9.69 24.97
C PHE A 123 -7.54 10.23 23.61
N CYS A 124 -8.34 11.05 22.93
CA CYS A 124 -7.93 11.73 21.72
C CYS A 124 -6.80 12.75 21.97
N GLN A 125 -6.68 13.25 23.20
CA GLN A 125 -5.64 14.17 23.68
C GLN A 125 -4.39 13.46 24.21
N THR A 126 -4.48 12.18 24.62
CA THR A 126 -3.33 11.36 25.07
C THR A 126 -2.46 10.92 23.88
N ASP A 127 -2.20 11.85 22.96
CA ASP A 127 -1.53 11.58 21.70
C ASP A 127 -0.04 11.33 21.96
N ASP A 128 0.35 10.06 22.12
CA ASP A 128 1.77 9.67 22.11
C ASP A 128 2.44 9.93 20.74
N ARG A 129 1.66 10.36 19.73
CA ARG A 129 2.20 10.84 18.45
C ARG A 129 2.52 12.31 18.62
N GLN A 130 3.80 12.61 18.87
CA GLN A 130 4.31 13.98 18.81
C GLN A 130 3.86 14.65 17.50
N PRO A 131 3.42 15.92 17.53
CA PRO A 131 3.15 16.70 16.32
C PRO A 131 4.31 16.57 15.32
N GLY A 132 4.00 16.24 14.06
CA GLY A 132 5.02 15.97 13.03
C GLY A 132 5.52 14.52 12.92
N THR A 133 5.10 13.61 13.82
CA THR A 133 5.48 12.18 13.75
C THR A 133 4.46 11.29 13.04
N ASP A 134 3.28 11.81 12.68
CA ASP A 134 2.38 11.08 11.78
C ASP A 134 3.00 11.08 10.38
N ARG A 135 3.77 10.02 10.10
CA ARG A 135 4.46 9.78 8.82
C ARG A 135 3.51 9.70 7.62
N ARG A 136 2.19 9.84 7.82
CA ARG A 136 1.19 9.88 6.75
C ARG A 136 0.61 11.28 6.56
N ALA A 137 0.79 12.20 7.49
CA ALA A 137 0.19 13.52 7.39
C ALA A 137 0.68 14.23 6.12
N GLY A 138 -0.25 14.55 5.22
CA GLY A 138 0.03 15.29 3.99
C GLY A 138 0.54 14.44 2.82
N HIS A 139 0.88 13.18 3.07
CA HIS A 139 1.31 12.27 2.01
C HIS A 139 0.16 11.92 1.06
N GLY A 140 0.51 11.58 -0.18
CA GLY A 140 -0.41 11.01 -1.15
C GLY A 140 -1.14 9.78 -0.60
N ALA A 141 -2.41 9.63 -0.96
CA ALA A 141 -3.21 8.47 -0.60
C ALA A 141 -2.57 7.20 -1.16
N HIS A 142 -2.35 6.21 -0.28
CA HIS A 142 -1.78 4.94 -0.70
C HIS A 142 -2.72 4.18 -1.63
N ARG A 143 -2.13 3.34 -2.48
CA ARG A 143 -2.87 2.31 -3.21
C ARG A 143 -3.19 1.17 -2.26
N TRP A 144 -4.47 0.93 -2.01
CA TRP A 144 -4.91 -0.14 -1.13
C TRP A 144 -5.01 -1.48 -1.87
N LEU A 145 -4.71 -2.56 -1.15
CA LEU A 145 -4.78 -3.94 -1.61
C LEU A 145 -5.86 -4.68 -0.81
N GLU A 146 -6.60 -5.55 -1.48
CA GLU A 146 -7.53 -6.50 -0.89
C GLU A 146 -6.86 -7.86 -0.92
N ILE A 147 -6.66 -8.43 0.26
CA ILE A 147 -6.14 -9.77 0.42
C ILE A 147 -7.28 -10.61 1.00
N ARG A 148 -7.68 -11.65 0.26
CA ARG A 148 -8.70 -12.59 0.72
C ARG A 148 -7.99 -13.81 1.27
N LEU A 149 -8.39 -14.19 2.48
CA LEU A 149 -7.81 -15.26 3.26
C LEU A 149 -8.88 -16.33 3.47
N ASP A 150 -8.49 -17.60 3.44
CA ASP A 150 -9.29 -18.61 4.15
C ASP A 150 -9.22 -18.28 5.64
N THR A 151 -10.33 -18.38 6.35
CA THR A 151 -10.40 -18.05 7.78
C THR A 151 -9.42 -18.85 8.64
N ARG A 152 -9.04 -20.07 8.21
CA ARG A 152 -8.00 -20.88 8.87
C ARG A 152 -6.61 -20.27 8.74
N GLN A 153 -6.36 -19.49 7.69
CA GLN A 153 -5.11 -18.77 7.44
C GLN A 153 -5.07 -17.41 8.15
N TYR A 154 -6.15 -17.01 8.83
CA TYR A 154 -6.19 -15.80 9.63
C TYR A 154 -5.39 -15.99 10.92
N HIS A 155 -4.11 -15.63 10.86
CA HIS A 155 -3.20 -15.67 12.00
C HIS A 155 -2.74 -14.27 12.36
N THR A 156 -2.59 -14.03 13.65
CA THR A 156 -2.03 -12.79 14.17
C THR A 156 -0.61 -13.02 14.67
N ARG A 157 0.24 -11.98 14.59
CA ARG A 157 1.62 -11.98 15.07
C ARG A 157 1.88 -10.68 15.83
N ALA A 158 2.68 -10.75 16.88
CA ALA A 158 3.26 -9.56 17.48
C ALA A 158 4.12 -8.79 16.45
N VAL A 159 4.01 -7.47 16.46
CA VAL A 159 4.65 -6.54 15.55
C VAL A 159 5.64 -5.72 16.37
N ALA A 160 6.93 -5.92 16.13
CA ALA A 160 8.02 -5.33 16.93
C ALA A 160 8.09 -3.79 16.93
N ARG A 161 7.15 -3.07 16.30
CA ARG A 161 7.15 -1.59 16.25
C ARG A 161 6.69 -0.94 17.56
N ARG A 162 5.91 -1.66 18.37
CA ARG A 162 5.62 -1.41 19.80
C ARG A 162 5.46 -2.78 20.43
N ALA A 163 5.97 -2.99 21.65
CA ALA A 163 6.09 -4.31 22.28
C ALA A 163 4.76 -5.09 22.44
N GLU A 164 3.63 -4.46 22.16
CA GLU A 164 2.27 -4.99 22.36
C GLU A 164 1.42 -4.98 21.07
N ASP A 165 1.93 -4.47 19.94
CA ASP A 165 1.13 -4.36 18.73
C ASP A 165 0.95 -5.75 18.11
N ILE A 166 -0.30 -6.18 17.93
CA ILE A 166 -0.64 -7.41 17.21
C ILE A 166 -1.09 -7.02 15.81
N GLY A 167 -0.81 -7.85 14.80
CA GLY A 167 -1.29 -7.62 13.44
C GLY A 167 -1.53 -8.93 12.70
N VAL A 168 -2.27 -8.87 11.58
CA VAL A 168 -2.57 -10.02 10.74
C VAL A 168 -1.34 -10.38 9.91
N LEU A 169 -0.84 -11.60 10.07
CA LEU A 169 0.31 -12.12 9.35
C LEU A 169 -0.03 -12.37 7.88
N LEU A 170 0.78 -11.82 6.97
CA LEU A 170 0.70 -12.09 5.54
C LEU A 170 1.82 -13.07 5.15
N THR A 171 1.46 -14.31 4.83
CA THR A 171 2.42 -15.27 4.28
C THR A 171 2.76 -14.95 2.83
N ALA A 172 3.85 -15.51 2.32
CA ALA A 172 4.26 -15.31 0.92
C ALA A 172 3.17 -15.71 -0.09
N GLN A 173 2.46 -16.80 0.17
CA GLN A 173 1.34 -17.25 -0.65
C GLN A 173 0.18 -16.23 -0.66
N LEU A 174 -0.15 -15.67 0.50
CA LEU A 174 -1.22 -14.69 0.64
C LEU A 174 -0.88 -13.36 -0.04
N MET A 175 0.39 -12.93 0.08
CA MET A 175 0.88 -11.74 -0.61
C MET A 175 0.85 -11.91 -2.14
N ALA A 176 1.13 -13.11 -2.66
CA ALA A 176 1.02 -13.40 -4.09
C ALA A 176 -0.44 -13.37 -4.60
N ALA A 177 -1.42 -13.66 -3.74
CA ALA A 177 -2.84 -13.63 -4.05
C ALA A 177 -3.51 -12.24 -3.88
N ALA A 178 -2.74 -11.23 -3.46
CA ALA A 178 -3.24 -9.88 -3.22
C ALA A 178 -3.80 -9.27 -4.52
N ARG A 179 -5.03 -8.75 -4.45
CA ARG A 179 -5.67 -8.02 -5.56
C ARG A 179 -5.69 -6.54 -5.24
N ARG A 180 -5.44 -5.70 -6.24
CA ARG A 180 -5.53 -4.25 -6.06
C ARG A 180 -6.98 -3.84 -5.82
N VAL A 181 -7.22 -3.05 -4.78
CA VAL A 181 -8.45 -2.27 -4.67
C VAL A 181 -8.26 -1.04 -5.54
N ARG A 182 -9.31 -0.64 -6.27
CA ARG A 182 -9.27 0.61 -7.06
C ARG A 182 -8.85 1.76 -6.13
N SER A 183 -7.70 2.36 -6.42
CA SER A 183 -7.27 3.65 -5.89
C SER A 183 -7.09 4.56 -7.10
N ILE A 184 -7.82 5.67 -7.12
CA ILE A 184 -7.77 6.69 -8.18
C ILE A 184 -6.69 7.73 -7.85
N SER A 185 -5.71 7.44 -6.99
CA SER A 185 -4.57 8.34 -6.87
C SER A 185 -3.93 8.46 -8.26
N PRO A 186 -3.82 9.68 -8.84
CA PRO A 186 -2.92 9.88 -9.96
C PRO A 186 -1.54 9.37 -9.53
N PRO A 187 -0.67 8.96 -10.47
CA PRO A 187 0.73 8.75 -10.17
C PRO A 187 1.31 10.12 -9.78
N HIS A 188 1.09 10.56 -8.54
CA HIS A 188 1.91 11.57 -7.93
C HIS A 188 3.23 10.88 -7.64
N ILE A 189 4.09 10.91 -8.66
CA ILE A 189 5.53 11.04 -8.51
C ILE A 189 5.74 12.39 -7.82
N THR A 190 5.38 12.50 -6.55
CA THR A 190 5.90 13.60 -5.74
C THR A 190 7.24 13.11 -5.24
N ASN A 191 8.27 13.93 -5.48
CA ASN A 191 9.69 13.73 -5.17
C ASN A 191 10.01 13.51 -3.67
N ASP A 192 9.09 12.98 -2.87
CA ASP A 192 9.39 12.52 -1.54
C ASP A 192 10.15 11.20 -1.66
N HIS A 193 11.45 11.27 -1.40
CA HIS A 193 12.37 10.15 -1.40
C HIS A 193 11.85 9.05 -0.46
N ASP A 194 11.14 8.05 -0.99
CA ASP A 194 11.07 6.74 -0.35
C ASP A 194 12.53 6.32 -0.15
N PRO A 195 13.03 6.12 1.08
CA PRO A 195 14.43 5.77 1.30
C PRO A 195 14.82 4.45 0.61
N ALA A 196 13.84 3.63 0.22
CA ALA A 196 14.07 2.45 -0.59
C ALA A 196 14.30 2.75 -2.08
N LEU A 197 13.81 3.88 -2.61
CA LEU A 197 13.96 4.22 -4.02
C LEU A 197 15.44 4.47 -4.40
N PRO A 198 16.26 5.22 -3.65
CA PRO A 198 17.70 5.30 -3.91
C PRO A 198 18.40 3.94 -3.87
N ILE A 199 18.06 3.08 -2.90
CA ILE A 199 18.64 1.74 -2.78
C ILE A 199 18.27 0.87 -3.98
N LEU A 200 16.99 0.89 -4.38
CA LEU A 200 16.51 0.18 -5.56
C LEU A 200 17.20 0.71 -6.82
N HIS A 201 17.31 2.03 -6.96
CA HIS A 201 17.95 2.68 -8.10
C HIS A 201 19.42 2.25 -8.23
N THR A 202 20.21 2.37 -7.16
CA THR A 202 21.62 1.94 -7.14
C THR A 202 21.76 0.45 -7.43
N SER A 203 20.95 -0.39 -6.77
CA SER A 203 21.02 -1.84 -6.96
C SER A 203 20.64 -2.24 -8.38
N LEU A 204 19.57 -1.65 -8.92
CA LEU A 204 19.07 -1.94 -10.25
C LEU A 204 20.05 -1.45 -11.32
N GLN A 205 20.65 -0.27 -11.14
CA GLN A 205 21.68 0.25 -12.04
C GLN A 205 22.90 -0.69 -12.09
N ALA A 206 23.38 -1.17 -10.94
CA ALA A 206 24.48 -2.13 -10.89
C ALA A 206 24.13 -3.45 -11.59
N ALA A 207 22.93 -4.00 -11.31
CA ALA A 207 22.47 -5.24 -11.94
C ALA A 207 22.31 -5.11 -13.46
N ILE A 208 21.78 -3.98 -13.95
CA ILE A 208 21.63 -3.71 -15.38
C ILE A 208 23.00 -3.64 -16.06
N ARG A 209 23.98 -2.95 -15.45
CA ARG A 209 25.35 -2.89 -15.98
C ARG A 209 25.95 -4.29 -16.12
N MET A 210 25.82 -5.12 -15.08
CA MET A 210 26.31 -6.50 -15.13
C MET A 210 25.64 -7.31 -16.24
N GLU A 211 24.31 -7.20 -16.38
CA GLU A 211 23.59 -7.89 -17.46
C GLU A 211 24.02 -7.36 -18.85
N MET A 212 24.22 -6.05 -19.03
CA MET A 212 24.72 -5.46 -20.29
C MET A 212 26.13 -5.95 -20.66
N LEU A 213 27.02 -6.14 -19.69
CA LEU A 213 28.37 -6.66 -19.92
C LEU A 213 28.35 -8.11 -20.41
N THR A 214 27.37 -8.90 -19.97
CA THR A 214 27.24 -10.32 -20.32
C THR A 214 26.32 -10.58 -21.51
N ALA A 215 25.50 -9.61 -21.92
CA ALA A 215 24.49 -9.78 -22.94
C ALA A 215 25.08 -9.66 -24.35
N ALA A 216 24.85 -10.69 -25.18
CA ALA A 216 25.09 -10.60 -26.61
C ALA A 216 24.12 -9.61 -27.28
N PRO A 217 24.52 -8.97 -28.39
CA PRO A 217 23.62 -8.14 -29.19
C PRO A 217 22.36 -8.92 -29.57
N ALA A 218 21.21 -8.43 -29.13
CA ALA A 218 19.92 -9.04 -29.45
C ALA A 218 19.34 -8.44 -30.73
N SER A 219 18.50 -9.20 -31.45
CA SER A 219 17.78 -8.68 -32.61
C SER A 219 16.82 -7.55 -32.21
N ARG A 220 16.49 -6.66 -33.16
CA ARG A 220 15.55 -5.54 -32.92
C ARG A 220 14.21 -6.00 -32.34
N ALA A 221 13.71 -7.17 -32.76
CA ALA A 221 12.47 -7.74 -32.24
C ALA A 221 12.57 -8.10 -30.74
N VAL A 222 13.69 -8.70 -30.33
CA VAL A 222 13.95 -9.06 -28.92
C VAL A 222 14.10 -7.81 -28.06
N GLN A 223 14.80 -6.79 -28.56
CA GLN A 223 14.96 -5.53 -27.85
C GLN A 223 13.61 -4.79 -27.67
N ALA A 224 12.77 -4.75 -28.71
CA ALA A 224 11.43 -4.16 -28.64
C ALA A 224 10.52 -4.91 -27.65
N GLN A 225 10.62 -6.24 -27.62
CA GLN A 225 9.92 -7.05 -26.62
C GLN A 225 10.41 -6.74 -25.21
N ALA A 226 11.73 -6.61 -25.02
CA ALA A 226 12.31 -6.27 -23.73
C ALA A 226 11.84 -4.89 -23.24
N ALA A 227 11.74 -3.89 -24.11
CA ALA A 227 11.20 -2.57 -23.77
C ALA A 227 9.73 -2.65 -23.32
N ARG A 228 8.91 -3.47 -23.98
CA ARG A 228 7.52 -3.75 -23.52
C ARG A 228 7.50 -4.42 -22.15
N THR A 229 8.37 -5.41 -21.92
CA THR A 229 8.50 -6.09 -20.62
C THR A 229 8.90 -5.12 -19.51
N VAL A 230 9.84 -4.21 -19.76
CA VAL A 230 10.23 -3.15 -18.81
C VAL A 230 9.03 -2.28 -18.43
N LYS A 231 8.26 -1.81 -19.43
CA LYS A 231 7.07 -1.00 -19.20
C LYS A 231 6.04 -1.77 -18.37
N GLN A 232 5.78 -3.04 -18.70
CA GLN A 232 4.83 -3.88 -17.99
C GLN A 232 5.26 -4.12 -16.54
N LEU A 233 6.50 -4.54 -16.31
CA LEU A 233 7.03 -4.80 -14.97
C LEU A 233 7.02 -3.54 -14.10
N THR A 234 7.36 -2.38 -14.68
CA THR A 234 7.33 -1.12 -13.92
C THR A 234 5.90 -0.71 -13.56
N ALA A 235 4.96 -0.79 -14.51
CA ALA A 235 3.55 -0.42 -14.28
C ALA A 235 2.81 -1.39 -13.33
N ASP A 236 3.10 -2.68 -13.45
CA ASP A 236 2.39 -3.72 -12.70
C ASP A 236 3.06 -4.07 -11.38
N GLN A 237 4.38 -3.90 -11.28
CA GLN A 237 5.18 -4.45 -10.19
C GLN A 237 6.12 -3.42 -9.56
N GLY A 238 6.10 -2.15 -9.99
CA GLY A 238 6.93 -1.08 -9.42
C GLY A 238 6.83 -1.00 -7.89
N ASP A 239 5.61 -1.09 -7.36
CA ASP A 239 5.38 -1.09 -5.91
C ASP A 239 6.01 -2.29 -5.21
N LEU A 240 6.00 -3.48 -5.82
CA LEU A 240 6.62 -4.69 -5.24
C LEU A 240 8.15 -4.67 -5.35
N LEU A 241 8.69 -3.95 -6.33
CA LEU A 241 10.12 -3.70 -6.44
C LEU A 241 10.59 -2.70 -5.39
N LEU A 242 9.78 -1.68 -5.09
CA LEU A 242 10.07 -0.66 -4.05
C LEU A 242 9.84 -1.19 -2.63
N CYS A 243 8.74 -1.91 -2.44
CA CYS A 243 8.30 -2.35 -1.13
C CYS A 243 8.80 -3.76 -0.79
N GLY A 244 9.36 -4.52 -1.73
CA GLY A 244 9.69 -5.92 -1.48
C GLY A 244 8.44 -6.82 -1.45
N GLY A 245 8.69 -8.11 -1.30
CA GLY A 245 7.65 -9.14 -1.32
C GLY A 245 8.15 -10.47 -1.92
N PRO A 246 7.27 -11.49 -1.96
CA PRO A 246 7.59 -12.76 -2.59
C PRO A 246 7.95 -12.56 -4.04
N SER A 247 9.01 -13.25 -4.48
CA SER A 247 9.53 -13.17 -5.84
C SER A 247 10.06 -11.80 -6.25
N THR A 248 10.25 -10.84 -5.32
CA THR A 248 10.85 -9.54 -5.66
C THR A 248 12.25 -9.71 -6.24
N SER A 249 13.06 -10.65 -5.75
CA SER A 249 14.38 -10.96 -6.33
C SER A 249 14.26 -11.42 -7.79
N GLY A 250 13.37 -12.36 -8.09
CA GLY A 250 13.12 -12.82 -9.46
C GLY A 250 12.62 -11.71 -10.39
N ARG A 251 11.71 -10.86 -9.90
CA ARG A 251 11.20 -9.69 -10.65
C ARG A 251 12.26 -8.63 -10.87
N PHE A 252 13.10 -8.40 -9.87
CA PHE A 252 14.23 -7.47 -9.96
C PHE A 252 15.22 -7.95 -11.03
N VAL A 253 15.60 -9.23 -11.01
CA VAL A 253 16.48 -9.82 -12.05
C VAL A 253 15.82 -9.76 -13.42
N ALA A 254 14.53 -10.06 -13.54
CA ALA A 254 13.79 -9.96 -14.80
C ALA A 254 13.76 -8.52 -15.35
N LEU A 255 13.54 -7.53 -14.48
CA LEU A 255 13.58 -6.12 -14.85
C LEU A 255 14.98 -5.71 -15.30
N ALA A 256 16.03 -6.09 -14.55
CA ALA A 256 17.41 -5.77 -14.90
C ALA A 256 17.79 -6.33 -16.28
N ARG A 257 17.47 -7.60 -16.55
CA ARG A 257 17.68 -8.25 -17.86
C ARG A 257 16.93 -7.57 -19.00
N ALA A 258 15.65 -7.28 -18.78
CA ALA A 258 14.82 -6.63 -19.78
C ALA A 258 15.33 -5.21 -20.09
N ALA A 259 15.71 -4.45 -19.05
CA ALA A 259 16.27 -3.11 -19.21
C ALA A 259 17.63 -3.14 -19.93
N ALA A 260 18.52 -4.07 -19.58
CA ALA A 260 19.80 -4.27 -20.27
C ALA A 260 19.63 -4.53 -21.77
N ARG A 261 18.68 -5.38 -22.15
CA ARG A 261 18.38 -5.66 -23.57
C ARG A 261 17.70 -4.48 -24.27
N ALA A 262 16.82 -3.78 -23.56
CA ALA A 262 16.13 -2.61 -24.10
C ALA A 262 17.06 -1.40 -24.28
N ALA A 263 18.17 -1.31 -23.55
CA ALA A 263 19.18 -0.26 -23.72
C ALA A 263 19.86 -0.26 -25.11
N TYR A 264 19.72 -1.34 -25.89
CA TYR A 264 20.18 -1.42 -27.27
C TYR A 264 19.19 -0.84 -28.29
N GLN A 265 17.98 -0.47 -27.87
CA GLN A 265 17.02 0.20 -28.76
C GLN A 265 17.58 1.55 -29.22
N PRO A 266 17.21 2.02 -30.43
CA PRO A 266 17.44 3.39 -30.83
C PRO A 266 16.83 4.35 -29.80
N GLY A 267 17.65 5.23 -29.22
CA GLY A 267 17.22 6.15 -28.17
C GLY A 267 17.16 5.56 -26.76
N GLY A 268 17.61 4.33 -26.53
CA GLY A 268 17.69 3.70 -25.21
C GLY A 268 16.33 3.37 -24.58
N VAL A 269 16.34 3.22 -23.25
CA VAL A 269 15.16 2.96 -22.44
C VAL A 269 15.23 3.76 -21.14
N THR A 270 14.09 4.23 -20.63
CA THR A 270 14.02 4.88 -19.32
C THR A 270 13.25 4.01 -18.33
N VAL A 271 13.84 3.74 -17.17
CA VAL A 271 13.28 2.89 -16.10
C VAL A 271 13.44 3.58 -14.77
N LEU A 272 12.34 3.86 -14.06
CA LEU A 272 12.37 4.51 -12.74
C LEU A 272 13.20 5.81 -12.72
N GLY A 273 13.12 6.62 -13.80
CA GLY A 273 13.91 7.85 -13.95
C GLY A 273 15.34 7.65 -14.46
N MET A 274 15.85 6.40 -14.52
CA MET A 274 17.15 6.09 -15.13
C MET A 274 17.03 5.97 -16.63
N HIS A 275 17.73 6.81 -17.36
CA HIS A 275 17.95 6.57 -18.78
C HIS A 275 19.11 5.60 -19.00
N LEU A 276 18.92 4.61 -19.87
CA LEU A 276 19.86 3.54 -20.15
C LEU A 276 19.99 3.40 -21.66
N CYS A 277 21.18 3.66 -22.19
CA CYS A 277 21.48 3.49 -23.60
C CYS A 277 22.89 2.91 -23.76
N ARG A 278 23.06 2.03 -24.75
CA ARG A 278 24.37 1.46 -25.08
C ARG A 278 25.20 2.35 -26.00
N GLN A 279 24.54 3.15 -26.83
CA GLN A 279 25.17 4.06 -27.77
C GLN A 279 24.73 5.49 -27.48
N ALA A 280 25.64 6.44 -27.63
CA ALA A 280 25.30 7.85 -27.57
C ALA A 280 24.31 8.19 -28.69
N HIS A 281 23.32 9.03 -28.37
CA HIS A 281 22.35 9.51 -29.34
C HIS A 281 21.95 10.96 -29.03
N PRO A 282 21.39 11.70 -30.01
CA PRO A 282 20.84 13.02 -29.76
C PRO A 282 19.81 12.98 -28.62
N GLY A 283 19.91 13.94 -27.70
CA GLY A 283 19.01 14.03 -26.54
C GLY A 283 19.25 13.01 -25.41
N CYS A 284 20.35 12.24 -25.46
CA CYS A 284 20.71 11.38 -24.33
C CYS A 284 21.04 12.22 -23.08
N PRO A 285 20.36 12.00 -21.94
CA PRO A 285 20.66 12.72 -20.70
C PRO A 285 22.01 12.33 -20.07
N ASN A 286 22.59 11.19 -20.47
CA ASN A 286 23.89 10.70 -19.97
C ASN A 286 25.00 10.88 -21.01
N ARG A 287 24.99 12.02 -21.72
CA ARG A 287 25.86 12.31 -22.88
C ARG A 287 27.34 12.01 -22.67
N ASP A 288 27.84 12.25 -21.46
CA ASP A 288 29.26 12.11 -21.13
C ASP A 288 29.62 10.73 -20.58
N SER A 289 28.65 9.83 -20.37
CA SER A 289 28.86 8.48 -19.84
C SER A 289 27.72 7.51 -20.23
N PRO A 290 27.57 7.18 -21.53
CA PRO A 290 26.72 6.06 -21.92
C PRO A 290 27.26 4.76 -21.30
N LEU A 291 26.36 3.83 -20.95
CA LEU A 291 26.70 2.59 -20.24
C LEU A 291 27.41 1.56 -21.13
#